data_AF-A0A951TXM0-F1
#
_entry.id   AF-A0A951TXM0-F1
#
_cell.length_a   1.000
_cell.length_b   1.000
_cell.length_c   1.000
_cell.angle_alpha   90.00
_cell.angle_beta   90.00
_cell.angle_gamma   90.00
#
_symmetry.space_group_name_H-M   'P 1'
#
loop_
_entity.id
_entity.type
_entity.pdbx_description
1 polymer ?
#
loop_
_entity_poly.entity_id
_entity_poly.type
_entity_poly.pdbx_seq_one_letter_code
_entity_poly.pdbx_strand_id
1 'polypeptide(L)' 'MVTALKAAVIGTGVISKEHLSFLERSERANLVGVCDLSKISARYAAELA' A
#
# COMPACT_ATOMS: atom_id res chain seq x y z
N MET A 1 15.88 5.74 -17.07
CA MET A 1 14.81 5.80 -16.04
C MET A 1 14.51 4.38 -15.62
N VAL A 2 14.61 4.08 -14.32
CA VAL A 2 14.15 2.79 -13.78
C VAL A 2 12.62 2.85 -13.75
N THR A 3 11.94 1.89 -14.37
CA THR A 3 10.47 1.83 -14.32
C THR A 3 10.04 1.43 -12.92
N ALA A 4 9.24 2.27 -12.24
CA ALA A 4 8.72 1.95 -10.92
C ALA A 4 7.82 0.70 -10.97
N LEU A 5 8.01 -0.20 -10.00
CA LEU A 5 7.25 -1.44 -9.90
C LEU A 5 5.86 -1.16 -9.34
N LYS A 6 4.82 -1.65 -10.00
CA LYS A 6 3.46 -1.62 -9.44
C LYS A 6 3.40 -2.57 -8.25
N ALA A 7 3.02 -2.05 -7.09
CA ALA A 7 2.94 -2.81 -5.85
C ALA A 7 1.57 -2.65 -5.20
N ALA A 8 1.10 -3.69 -4.52
CA ALA A 8 -0.09 -3.65 -3.69
C ALA A 8 0.19 -4.34 -2.35
N VAL A 9 -0.47 -3.88 -1.28
CA VAL A 9 -0.33 -4.47 0.06
C VAL A 9 -1.55 -5.31 0.40
N ILE A 10 -1.33 -6.56 0.82
CA ILE A 10 -2.38 -7.48 1.26
C ILE A 10 -2.40 -7.51 2.79
N GLY A 11 -3.55 -7.20 3.36
CA GLY A 11 -3.75 -6.93 4.78
C GLY A 11 -3.53 -5.46 5.11
N THR A 12 -4.40 -4.92 5.97
CA THR A 12 -4.39 -3.51 6.43
C THR A 12 -4.22 -3.38 7.95
N GLY A 13 -3.62 -4.40 8.57
CA GLY A 13 -3.28 -4.43 9.99
C GLY A 13 -2.07 -3.56 10.36
N VAL A 14 -1.63 -3.61 11.61
CA VAL A 14 -0.57 -2.73 12.14
C VAL A 14 0.73 -2.80 11.33
N ILE A 15 1.22 -4.00 11.03
CA ILE A 15 2.47 -4.20 10.27
C ILE A 15 2.36 -3.71 8.82
N SER A 16 1.19 -3.85 8.20
CA SER A 16 0.98 -3.39 6.82
C SER A 16 1.20 -1.89 6.63
N LYS A 17 0.98 -1.09 7.69
CA LYS A 17 1.21 0.36 7.66
C LYS A 17 2.67 0.73 7.44
N GLU A 18 3.60 -0.08 7.95
CA GLU A 18 5.03 0.10 7.71
C GLU A 18 5.38 -0.16 6.25
N HIS A 19 4.79 -1.19 5.64
CA HIS A 19 4.96 -1.48 4.21
C HIS A 19 4.36 -0.37 3.33
N LEU A 20 3.16 0.12 3.66
CA LEU A 20 2.54 1.25 2.97
C LEU A 20 3.44 2.48 3.03
N SER A 21 3.86 2.87 4.23
CA SER A 21 4.75 4.02 4.46
C SER A 21 6.07 3.90 3.71
N PHE A 22 6.65 2.70 3.62
CA PHE A 22 7.87 2.46 2.87
C PHE A 22 7.65 2.57 1.35
N LEU A 23 6.59 1.93 0.84
CA LEU A 23 6.30 1.89 -0.59
C LEU A 23 5.90 3.26 -1.14
N GLU A 24 5.15 4.05 -0.37
CA GLU A 24 4.77 5.42 -0.71
C GLU A 24 6.00 6.32 -0.94
N ARG A 25 7.06 6.16 -0.13
CA ARG A 25 8.29 6.95 -0.23
C ARG A 25 9.32 6.41 -1.23
N SER A 26 9.04 5.26 -1.85
CA SER A 26 10.01 4.58 -2.70
C SER A 26 9.86 5.01 -4.16
N GLU A 27 10.84 5.74 -4.71
CA GLU A 27 10.90 6.08 -6.15
C GLU A 27 10.95 4.84 -7.07
N ARG A 28 11.26 3.67 -6.52
CA ARG A 28 11.30 2.39 -7.25
C ARG A 28 9.95 1.66 -7.27
N ALA A 29 8.94 2.17 -6.59
CA ALA A 29 7.62 1.55 -6.48
C ALA A 29 6.51 2.56 -6.75
N ASN A 30 5.42 2.06 -7.33
CA ASN A 30 4.16 2.78 -7.44
C ASN A 30 3.11 1.94 -6.70
N LEU A 31 2.66 2.42 -5.55
CA LEU A 31 1.63 1.75 -4.76
C LEU A 31 0.29 1.93 -5.46
N VAL A 32 -0.26 0.84 -6.01
CA VAL A 32 -1.48 0.86 -6.83
C VAL A 32 -2.73 0.37 -6.10
N GLY A 33 -2.58 -0.10 -4.86
CA GLY A 33 -3.74 -0.48 -4.05
C GLY A 33 -3.42 -1.28 -2.80
N VAL A 34 -4.49 -1.55 -2.07
CA VAL A 34 -4.49 -2.35 -0.84
C VAL A 34 -5.67 -3.32 -0.86
N CYS A 35 -5.56 -4.43 -0.14
CA CYS A 35 -6.62 -5.41 -0.02
C CYS A 35 -6.75 -5.88 1.43
N ASP A 36 -7.97 -6.07 1.92
CA ASP A 36 -8.26 -6.65 3.23
C ASP A 36 -9.61 -7.38 3.19
N LEU A 37 -9.81 -8.34 4.10
CA LEU A 37 -11.12 -8.98 4.29
C LEU A 37 -12.16 -7.98 4.82
N SER A 38 -11.72 -7.02 5.64
CA SER A 38 -12.53 -5.89 6.09
C SER A 38 -12.57 -4.80 5.01
N LYS A 39 -13.74 -4.64 4.37
CA LYS A 39 -13.96 -3.55 3.40
C LYS A 39 -13.67 -2.16 3.99
N ILE A 40 -13.98 -1.96 5.27
CA ILE A 40 -13.76 -0.68 5.96
C ILE A 40 -12.26 -0.44 6.12
N SER A 41 -11.51 -1.46 6.55
CA SER A 41 -10.06 -1.35 6.74
C SER A 41 -9.34 -1.15 5.41
N ALA A 42 -9.76 -1.88 4.36
CA ALA A 42 -9.25 -1.68 2.99
C ALA A 42 -9.49 -0.25 2.49
N ARG A 43 -10.71 0.28 2.66
CA ARG A 43 -11.03 1.65 2.24
C ARG A 43 -10.22 2.69 3.01
N TYR A 44 -10.14 2.56 4.33
CA TYR A 44 -9.38 3.48 5.16
C TYR A 44 -7.90 3.50 4.79
N ALA A 45 -7.29 2.33 4.54
CA ALA A 45 -5.90 2.26 4.12
C ALA A 45 -5.67 2.83 2.71
N ALA A 46 -6.64 2.70 1.80
CA ALA A 46 -6.56 3.28 0.46
C ALA A 46 -6.71 4.81 0.44
N GLU A 47 -7.40 5.40 1.41
CA GLU A 47 -7.53 6.86 1.56
C GLU A 47 -6.27 7.51 2.17
N LEU A 48 -5.42 6.72 2.81
CA LEU A 48 -4.16 7.16 3.45
C LEU A 48 -2.90 6.87 2.61
N ALA A 49 -3.03 6.08 1.55
CA ALA A 49 -1.95 5.64 0.66
C ALA A 49 -1.91 6.49 -0.61
#